data_AF-A0AAD2CS87-F1
#
_entry.id   AF-A0AAD2CS87-F1
#
_cell.length_a   1.000
_cell.length_b   1.000
_cell.length_c   1.000
_cell.angle_alpha   90.00
_cell.angle_beta   90.00
_cell.angle_gamma   90.00
#
_symmetry.space_group_name_H-M   'P 1'
#
loop_
_entity.id
_entity.type
_entity.pdbx_description
1 polymer ?
#
loop_
_entity_poly.entity_id
_entity_poly.type
_entity_poly.pdbx_seq_one_letter_code
_entity_poly.pdbx_strand_id
1 'polypeptide(L)'
;MAVDWLLKQWFPNLSTCPKVRIACDGLSAIEMAFKDRPLSPTDAPFDLVSSIWEAMLRSSVDWSPQHVYGHLDKSNLFDELSWWEKRNLEVDGMAVEYRKELETANHLIAPNPRFFTELAALYVADTKQSRLDPQLIQECVTLPALRSRWRDKGTISAEAESETAWDTLGRAMRSLPAGLQRWSIKLKNQKSKTKR
;
A
#
# COMPACT_ATOMS: atom_id res chain seq x y z
N MET A 1 28.72 3.26 -18.80
CA MET A 1 30.08 3.56 -19.30
C MET A 1 30.14 3.80 -20.81
N ALA A 2 29.84 2.83 -21.69
CA ALA A 2 29.89 3.07 -23.15
C ALA A 2 28.77 3.98 -23.67
N VAL A 3 27.54 3.82 -23.15
CA VAL A 3 26.36 4.62 -23.54
C VAL A 3 26.52 6.08 -23.11
N ASP A 4 26.97 6.33 -21.88
CA ASP A 4 27.19 7.69 -21.36
C ASP A 4 28.27 8.44 -22.14
N TRP A 5 29.30 7.72 -22.61
CA TRP A 5 30.35 8.29 -23.44
C TRP A 5 29.83 8.65 -24.84
N LEU A 6 29.07 7.76 -25.49
CA LEU A 6 28.46 8.02 -26.80
C LEU A 6 27.46 9.20 -26.76
N LEU A 7 26.64 9.29 -25.71
CA LEU A 7 25.70 10.40 -25.51
C LEU A 7 26.43 11.74 -25.38
N LYS A 8 27.56 11.78 -24.66
CA LYS A 8 28.40 12.98 -24.55
C LYS A 8 29.09 13.37 -25.85
N GLN A 9 29.49 12.39 -26.68
CA GLN A 9 30.16 12.66 -27.95
C GLN A 9 29.19 13.17 -29.02
N TRP A 10 27.99 12.59 -29.10
CA TRP A 10 27.03 12.91 -30.17
C TRP A 10 26.02 13.99 -29.80
N PHE A 11 25.75 14.17 -28.51
CA PHE A 11 24.84 15.20 -28.01
C PHE A 11 25.46 15.95 -26.82
N PRO A 12 26.50 16.78 -27.05
CA PRO A 12 27.26 17.45 -25.99
C PRO A 12 26.43 18.45 -25.17
N ASN A 13 25.31 18.93 -25.74
CA ASN A 13 24.36 19.84 -25.11
C ASN A 13 23.10 19.14 -24.59
N LEU A 14 23.01 17.81 -24.69
CA LEU A 14 21.93 17.09 -24.05
C LEU A 14 22.13 17.26 -22.55
N SER A 15 21.18 17.93 -21.90
CA SER A 15 21.11 17.94 -20.44
C SER A 15 21.20 16.49 -20.00
N THR A 16 22.26 16.13 -19.25
CA THR A 16 22.49 14.75 -18.78
C THR A 16 21.34 14.24 -17.90
N CYS A 17 20.45 15.15 -17.51
CA CYS A 17 19.18 14.91 -16.87
C CYS A 17 18.05 15.47 -17.76
N PRO A 18 17.30 14.65 -18.50
CA PRO A 18 16.11 15.10 -19.22
C PRO A 18 15.03 15.54 -18.22
N LYS A 19 14.28 16.59 -18.58
CA LYS A 19 13.15 17.09 -17.79
C LYS A 19 11.85 16.48 -18.31
N VAL A 20 11.11 15.80 -17.45
CA VAL A 20 9.82 15.19 -17.78
C VAL A 20 8.73 15.80 -16.92
N ARG A 21 7.68 16.29 -17.57
CA ARG A 21 6.46 16.76 -16.89
C ARG A 21 5.43 15.65 -16.89
N ILE A 22 4.86 15.35 -15.72
CA ILE A 22 3.77 14.39 -15.57
C ILE A 22 2.53 15.11 -15.04
N ALA A 23 1.40 14.87 -15.68
CA ALA A 23 0.10 15.38 -15.26
C ALA A 23 -0.76 14.24 -14.72
N CYS A 24 -1.52 14.52 -13.67
CA CYS A 24 -2.53 13.62 -13.14
C CYS A 24 -3.65 14.43 -12.48
N ASP A 25 -4.89 13.98 -12.59
CA ASP A 25 -6.05 14.60 -11.95
C ASP A 25 -6.29 14.14 -10.52
N GLY A 26 -5.71 13.01 -10.13
CA GLY A 26 -5.61 12.56 -8.75
C GLY A 26 -4.60 13.39 -7.97
N LEU A 27 -5.04 14.48 -7.36
CA LEU A 27 -4.19 15.33 -6.51
C LEU A 27 -3.52 14.52 -5.39
N SER A 28 -4.25 13.61 -4.75
CA SER A 28 -3.70 12.72 -3.72
C SER A 28 -2.60 11.80 -4.25
N ALA A 29 -2.71 11.34 -5.50
CA ALA A 29 -1.69 10.50 -6.14
C ALA A 29 -0.40 11.30 -6.40
N ILE A 30 -0.53 12.53 -6.90
CA ILE A 30 0.61 13.45 -7.06
C ILE A 30 1.25 13.73 -5.71
N GLU A 31 0.46 14.09 -4.70
CA GLU A 31 0.98 14.37 -3.38
C GLU A 31 1.69 13.15 -2.81
N MET A 32 1.11 11.94 -2.86
CA MET A 32 1.79 10.76 -2.33
C MET A 32 3.07 10.42 -3.11
N ALA A 33 3.07 10.53 -4.44
CA ALA A 33 4.21 10.20 -5.27
C ALA A 33 5.35 11.22 -5.15
N PHE A 34 5.07 12.52 -4.97
CA PHE A 34 6.08 13.58 -5.03
C PHE A 34 6.36 14.26 -3.68
N LYS A 35 5.79 13.76 -2.59
CA LYS A 35 5.93 14.36 -1.27
C LYS A 35 7.29 14.10 -0.62
N ASP A 36 7.81 15.14 0.00
CA ASP A 36 9.04 15.13 0.80
C ASP A 36 8.80 14.69 2.25
N ARG A 37 8.22 13.50 2.46
CA ARG A 37 8.20 12.84 3.80
C ARG A 37 8.47 11.35 3.63
N PRO A 38 8.86 10.61 4.67
CA PRO A 38 8.90 9.14 4.61
C PRO A 38 7.51 8.51 4.45
N LEU A 39 7.40 7.42 3.67
CA LEU A 39 6.19 6.57 3.62
C LEU A 39 6.11 5.69 4.87
N SER A 40 4.91 5.55 5.45
CA SER A 40 4.66 4.49 6.41
C SER A 40 4.29 3.21 5.68
N PRO A 41 4.87 2.04 6.03
CA PRO A 41 4.46 0.74 5.49
C PRO A 41 2.97 0.42 5.65
N THR A 42 2.29 1.07 6.60
CA THR A 42 0.86 0.87 6.89
C THR A 42 -0.07 1.73 6.05
N ASP A 43 0.46 2.71 5.31
CA ASP A 43 -0.33 3.58 4.44
C ASP A 43 -0.69 2.82 3.16
N ALA A 44 -1.94 2.89 2.70
CA ALA A 44 -2.31 2.31 1.40
C ALA A 44 -2.32 3.40 0.32
N PRO A 45 -1.80 3.16 -0.90
CA PRO A 45 -1.05 1.97 -1.36
C PRO A 45 0.48 2.14 -1.19
N PHE A 46 1.07 1.51 -0.17
CA PHE A 46 2.52 1.61 0.10
C PHE A 46 3.36 0.98 -1.01
N ASP A 47 2.97 -0.20 -1.50
CA ASP A 47 3.72 -0.94 -2.52
C ASP A 47 3.85 -0.15 -3.83
N LEU A 48 2.76 0.46 -4.29
CA LEU A 48 2.74 1.27 -5.50
C LEU A 48 3.59 2.54 -5.33
N VAL A 49 3.41 3.28 -4.25
CA VAL A 49 4.11 4.55 -4.05
C VAL A 49 5.61 4.34 -3.80
N SER A 50 5.97 3.34 -3.00
CA SER A 50 7.39 2.99 -2.82
C SER A 50 8.05 2.53 -4.11
N SER A 51 7.32 1.81 -4.97
CA SER A 51 7.81 1.42 -6.31
C SER A 51 8.00 2.63 -7.23
N ILE A 52 7.09 3.60 -7.20
CA ILE A 52 7.22 4.87 -7.94
C ILE A 52 8.45 5.64 -7.46
N TRP A 53 8.66 5.74 -6.15
CA TRP A 53 9.83 6.41 -5.58
C TRP A 53 11.13 5.75 -6.00
N GLU A 54 11.19 4.42 -5.94
CA GLU A 54 12.36 3.68 -6.37
C GLU A 54 12.62 3.85 -7.87
N ALA A 55 11.56 3.89 -8.70
CA ALA A 55 11.68 4.17 -10.13
C ALA A 55 12.23 5.58 -10.39
N MET A 56 11.74 6.60 -9.68
CA MET A 56 12.22 7.96 -9.81
C MET A 56 13.67 8.10 -9.32
N LEU A 57 14.02 7.51 -8.18
CA LEU A 57 15.38 7.52 -7.61
C LEU A 57 16.40 6.84 -8.53
N ARG A 58 16.01 5.76 -9.22
CA ARG A 58 16.87 5.06 -10.18
C ARG A 58 16.94 5.75 -11.54
N SER A 59 15.99 6.63 -11.84
CA SER A 59 15.98 7.36 -13.10
C SER A 59 16.94 8.55 -13.05
N SER A 60 17.60 8.85 -14.16
CA SER A 60 18.38 10.07 -14.34
C SER A 60 17.52 11.25 -14.79
N VAL A 61 16.22 11.25 -14.48
CA VAL A 61 15.21 12.18 -15.01
C VAL A 61 14.83 13.19 -13.93
N ASP A 62 14.69 14.46 -14.34
CA ASP A 62 14.13 15.53 -13.50
C ASP A 62 12.61 15.56 -13.69
N TRP A 63 11.89 15.01 -12.72
CA TRP A 63 10.43 14.86 -12.77
C TRP A 63 9.74 16.08 -12.20
N SER A 64 8.82 16.66 -12.97
CA SER A 64 7.99 17.79 -12.56
C SER A 64 6.51 17.39 -12.59
N PRO A 65 5.88 17.22 -11.43
CA PRO A 65 4.44 16.93 -11.38
C PRO A 65 3.62 18.20 -11.63
N GLN A 66 2.44 18.02 -12.20
CA GLN A 66 1.39 19.04 -12.24
C GLN A 66 0.03 18.40 -12.06
N HIS A 67 -0.82 19.06 -11.28
CA HIS A 67 -2.23 18.68 -11.18
C HIS A 67 -3.00 19.23 -12.37
N VAL A 68 -3.91 18.42 -12.92
CA VAL A 68 -4.86 18.83 -13.96
C VAL A 68 -6.27 18.55 -13.46
N TYR A 69 -7.24 19.37 -13.83
CA TYR A 69 -8.62 19.12 -13.39
C TYR A 69 -9.25 18.02 -14.24
N GLY A 70 -9.87 17.05 -13.57
CA GLY A 70 -10.64 15.99 -14.21
C GLY A 70 -12.02 16.47 -14.65
N HIS A 71 -12.63 15.72 -15.57
CA HIS A 71 -14.03 15.89 -16.02
C HIS A 71 -14.43 17.29 -16.55
N LEU A 72 -13.50 18.03 -17.13
CA LEU A 72 -13.78 19.35 -17.73
C LEU A 72 -14.60 19.27 -19.03
N ASP A 73 -14.71 18.08 -19.63
CA ASP A 73 -15.59 17.79 -20.77
C ASP A 73 -17.09 17.97 -20.45
N LYS A 74 -17.46 17.98 -19.16
CA LYS A 74 -18.84 18.21 -18.73
C LYS A 74 -19.23 19.69 -18.72
N SER A 75 -18.26 20.58 -18.58
CA SER A 75 -18.49 22.02 -18.40
C SER A 75 -18.00 22.86 -19.58
N ASN A 76 -17.03 22.37 -20.35
CA ASN A 76 -16.36 23.12 -21.41
C ASN A 76 -16.45 22.38 -22.74
N LEU A 77 -16.36 23.13 -23.85
CA LEU A 77 -16.22 22.51 -25.16
C LEU A 77 -14.81 21.91 -25.29
N PHE A 78 -14.69 20.75 -25.95
CA PHE A 78 -13.41 20.07 -26.11
C PHE A 78 -12.32 20.96 -26.68
N ASP A 79 -12.65 21.82 -27.65
CA ASP A 79 -11.69 22.72 -28.28
C ASP A 79 -11.10 23.77 -27.33
N GLU A 80 -11.82 24.11 -26.27
CA GLU A 80 -11.40 25.07 -25.24
C GLU A 80 -10.45 24.46 -24.21
N LEU A 81 -10.33 23.13 -24.20
CA LEU A 81 -9.43 22.42 -23.29
C LEU A 81 -7.97 22.57 -23.73
N SER A 82 -7.10 22.76 -22.74
CA SER A 82 -5.65 22.73 -22.91
C SER A 82 -5.19 21.34 -23.38
N TRP A 83 -3.96 21.29 -23.89
CA TRP A 83 -3.36 20.02 -24.33
C TRP A 83 -3.35 18.96 -23.23
N TRP A 84 -3.07 19.34 -21.98
CA TRP A 84 -3.03 18.40 -20.85
C TRP A 84 -4.40 17.89 -20.46
N GLU A 85 -5.42 18.75 -20.49
CA GLU A 85 -6.80 18.36 -20.15
C GLU A 85 -7.37 17.39 -21.19
N LYS A 86 -7.11 17.64 -22.48
CA LYS A 86 -7.48 16.71 -23.56
C LYS A 86 -6.84 15.33 -23.36
N ARG A 87 -5.55 15.29 -23.04
CA ARG A 87 -4.84 14.03 -22.75
C ARG A 87 -5.35 13.35 -21.48
N ASN A 88 -5.71 14.10 -20.45
CA ASN A 88 -6.31 13.53 -19.23
C ASN A 88 -7.63 12.82 -19.54
N LEU A 89 -8.50 13.41 -20.37
CA LEU A 89 -9.75 12.79 -20.81
C LEU A 89 -9.51 11.49 -21.60
N GLU A 90 -8.50 11.48 -22.48
CA GLU A 90 -8.14 10.26 -23.22
C GLU A 90 -7.68 9.14 -22.29
N VAL A 91 -6.83 9.46 -21.31
CA VAL A 91 -6.33 8.48 -20.34
C VAL A 91 -7.43 8.00 -19.40
N ASP A 92 -8.32 8.89 -18.95
CA ASP A 92 -9.50 8.51 -18.15
C ASP A 92 -10.44 7.58 -18.95
N GLY A 93 -10.66 7.90 -20.23
CA GLY A 93 -11.40 7.04 -21.15
C GLY A 93 -10.81 5.63 -21.26
N MET A 94 -9.49 5.53 -21.48
CA MET A 94 -8.78 4.24 -21.51
C MET A 94 -8.88 3.48 -20.17
N ALA A 95 -8.79 4.19 -19.03
CA ALA A 95 -8.95 3.57 -17.72
C ALA A 95 -10.36 3.02 -17.50
N VAL A 96 -11.39 3.75 -17.96
CA VAL A 96 -12.80 3.30 -17.93
C VAL A 96 -13.03 2.10 -18.83
N GLU A 97 -12.45 2.08 -20.03
CA GLU A 97 -12.51 0.92 -20.95
C GLU A 97 -11.88 -0.31 -20.32
N TYR A 98 -10.67 -0.19 -19.79
CA TYR A 98 -9.99 -1.30 -19.10
C TYR A 98 -10.80 -1.81 -17.89
N ARG A 99 -11.42 -0.91 -17.11
CA ARG A 99 -12.32 -1.32 -16.02
C ARG A 99 -13.50 -2.15 -16.55
N LYS A 100 -14.12 -1.75 -17.66
CA LYS A 100 -15.22 -2.51 -18.27
C LYS A 100 -14.77 -3.88 -18.78
N GLU A 101 -13.57 -3.99 -19.32
CA GLU A 101 -12.97 -5.27 -19.71
C GLU A 101 -12.82 -6.21 -18.50
N LEU A 102 -12.31 -5.69 -17.39
CA LEU A 102 -12.19 -6.44 -16.13
C LEU A 102 -13.57 -6.88 -15.60
N GLU A 103 -14.55 -5.98 -15.60
CA GLU A 103 -15.93 -6.29 -15.21
C GLU A 103 -16.53 -7.40 -16.09
N THR A 104 -16.32 -7.34 -17.41
CA THR A 104 -16.79 -8.36 -18.36
C THR A 104 -16.10 -9.71 -18.14
N ALA A 105 -14.83 -9.70 -17.76
CA ALA A 105 -14.07 -10.89 -17.40
C ALA A 105 -14.38 -11.41 -15.98
N ASN A 106 -15.33 -10.79 -15.26
CA ASN A 106 -15.67 -11.08 -13.87
C ASN A 106 -14.47 -10.91 -12.90
N HIS A 107 -13.54 -10.04 -13.23
CA HIS A 107 -12.42 -9.62 -12.40
C HIS A 107 -12.77 -8.30 -11.70
N LEU A 108 -13.59 -8.38 -10.64
CA LEU A 108 -14.06 -7.21 -9.89
C LEU A 108 -12.93 -6.41 -9.19
N ILE A 109 -11.76 -7.03 -9.00
CA ILE A 109 -10.58 -6.43 -8.39
C ILE A 109 -9.45 -6.54 -9.40
N ALA A 110 -8.87 -5.39 -9.77
CA ALA A 110 -7.70 -5.37 -10.63
C ALA A 110 -6.54 -6.13 -9.95
N PRO A 111 -5.76 -6.92 -10.70
CA PRO A 111 -4.63 -7.64 -10.13
C PRO A 111 -3.61 -6.65 -9.56
N ASN A 112 -3.01 -7.00 -8.42
CA ASN A 112 -1.85 -6.29 -7.87
C ASN A 112 -0.58 -7.11 -8.17
N PRO A 113 0.03 -6.95 -9.36
CA PRO A 113 1.27 -7.65 -9.68
C PRO A 113 2.44 -7.11 -8.85
N ARG A 114 3.54 -7.85 -8.84
CA ARG A 114 4.80 -7.30 -8.35
C ARG A 114 5.30 -6.23 -9.32
N PHE A 115 5.58 -5.03 -8.82
CA PHE A 115 6.08 -3.95 -9.68
C PHE A 115 7.58 -4.13 -9.95
N PHE A 116 8.04 -3.65 -11.11
CA PHE A 116 9.43 -3.84 -11.55
C PHE A 116 10.46 -3.28 -10.56
N THR A 117 10.16 -2.13 -9.96
CA THR A 117 11.02 -1.43 -9.00
C THR A 117 10.65 -1.71 -7.55
N GLU A 118 9.81 -2.71 -7.30
CA GLU A 118 9.41 -3.09 -5.95
C GLU A 118 10.55 -3.81 -5.21
N LEU A 119 11.10 -3.16 -4.18
CA LEU A 119 12.20 -3.70 -3.37
C LEU A 119 11.80 -5.00 -2.65
N ALA A 120 10.60 -5.03 -2.08
CA ALA A 120 10.04 -6.19 -1.40
C ALA A 120 8.51 -6.18 -1.49
N ALA A 121 7.92 -7.37 -1.55
CA ALA A 121 6.48 -7.57 -1.61
C ALA A 121 6.03 -8.49 -0.46
N LEU A 122 4.95 -8.13 0.22
CA LEU A 122 4.32 -8.95 1.25
C LEU A 122 3.20 -9.79 0.62
N TYR A 123 3.21 -11.09 0.86
CA TYR A 123 2.14 -12.00 0.45
C TYR A 123 1.47 -12.61 1.69
N VAL A 124 0.15 -12.63 1.69
CA VAL A 124 -0.66 -13.33 2.69
C VAL A 124 -1.64 -14.21 1.95
N ALA A 125 -1.62 -15.52 2.23
CA ALA A 125 -2.44 -16.52 1.53
C ALA A 125 -2.38 -16.34 -0.01
N ASP A 126 -1.16 -16.32 -0.57
CA ASP A 126 -0.85 -16.11 -1.99
C ASP A 126 -1.33 -14.79 -2.60
N THR A 127 -1.88 -13.89 -1.79
CA THR A 127 -2.35 -12.57 -2.23
C THR A 127 -1.33 -11.51 -1.84
N LYS A 128 -0.83 -10.77 -2.84
CA LYS A 128 0.05 -9.63 -2.62
C LYS A 128 -0.69 -8.52 -1.88
N GLN A 129 -0.10 -8.03 -0.79
CA GLN A 129 -0.64 -6.95 0.02
C GLN A 129 -0.11 -5.61 -0.49
N SER A 130 -0.99 -4.61 -0.60
CA SER A 130 -0.60 -3.24 -1.00
C SER A 130 0.07 -2.44 0.11
N ARG A 131 0.00 -2.95 1.34
CA ARG A 131 0.57 -2.36 2.55
C ARG A 131 0.79 -3.41 3.62
N LEU A 132 1.52 -3.02 4.65
CA LEU A 132 1.63 -3.77 5.89
C LEU A 132 0.33 -3.63 6.69
N ASP A 133 -0.40 -4.72 6.88
CA ASP A 133 -1.50 -4.79 7.84
C ASP A 133 -1.02 -5.52 9.11
N PRO A 134 -0.77 -4.79 10.22
CA PRO A 134 -0.27 -5.41 11.45
C PRO A 134 -1.22 -6.46 12.03
N GLN A 135 -2.53 -6.27 11.86
CA GLN A 135 -3.53 -7.21 12.36
C GLN A 135 -3.47 -8.51 11.56
N LEU A 136 -3.48 -8.41 10.23
CA LEU A 136 -3.38 -9.57 9.36
C LEU A 136 -2.08 -10.35 9.59
N ILE A 137 -0.95 -9.66 9.76
CA ILE A 137 0.33 -10.29 10.09
C ILE A 137 0.26 -11.02 11.43
N GLN A 138 -0.35 -10.39 12.44
CA GLN A 138 -0.55 -11.04 13.73
C GLN A 138 -1.39 -12.29 13.60
N GLU A 139 -2.50 -12.24 12.86
CA GLU A 139 -3.43 -13.33 12.64
C GLU A 139 -2.81 -14.50 11.85
N CYS A 140 -1.99 -14.22 10.84
CA CYS A 140 -1.39 -15.24 9.99
C CYS A 140 -0.09 -15.83 10.55
N VAL A 141 0.74 -15.02 11.23
CA VAL A 141 2.08 -15.45 11.66
C VAL A 141 2.12 -15.79 13.15
N THR A 142 1.65 -14.87 13.99
CA THR A 142 1.84 -14.97 15.45
C THR A 142 0.76 -15.82 16.11
N LEU A 143 -0.50 -15.62 15.71
CA LEU A 143 -1.66 -16.20 16.35
C LEU A 143 -1.72 -17.74 16.22
N PRO A 144 -1.35 -18.38 15.10
CA PRO A 144 -1.39 -19.85 14.99
C PRO A 144 -0.43 -20.53 15.98
N ALA A 145 0.81 -20.03 16.09
CA ALA A 145 1.79 -20.54 17.04
C ALA A 145 1.34 -20.30 18.50
N LEU A 146 0.76 -19.13 18.78
CA LEU A 146 0.25 -18.78 20.10
C LEU A 146 -0.94 -19.68 20.50
N ARG A 147 -1.89 -19.90 19.60
CA ARG A 147 -3.03 -20.82 19.75
C ARG A 147 -2.57 -22.24 20.02
N SER A 148 -1.61 -22.74 19.24
CA SER A 148 -1.03 -24.07 19.46
C SER A 148 -0.48 -24.20 20.88
N ARG A 149 0.33 -23.24 21.30
CA ARG A 149 0.90 -23.21 22.66
C ARG A 149 -0.17 -23.15 23.76
N TRP A 150 -1.26 -22.42 23.56
CA TRP A 150 -2.36 -22.36 24.55
C TRP A 150 -3.10 -23.69 24.68
N ARG A 151 -3.29 -24.40 23.55
CA ARG A 151 -3.86 -25.75 23.54
C ARG A 151 -2.94 -26.74 24.24
N ASP A 152 -1.63 -26.72 23.93
CA ASP A 152 -0.64 -27.62 24.54
C ASP A 152 -0.55 -27.45 26.06
N LYS A 153 -0.77 -26.24 26.55
CA LYS A 153 -0.76 -25.92 28.00
C LYS A 153 -2.11 -26.10 28.69
N GLY A 154 -3.14 -26.56 27.97
CA GLY A 154 -4.51 -26.68 28.51
C GLY A 154 -5.08 -25.36 29.01
N THR A 155 -4.59 -24.22 28.50
CA THR A 155 -5.01 -22.88 28.96
C THR A 155 -6.33 -22.46 28.33
N ILE A 156 -6.56 -22.84 27.08
CA ILE A 156 -7.79 -22.62 26.32
C ILE A 156 -8.03 -23.88 25.47
N SER A 157 -9.19 -24.53 25.63
CA SER A 157 -9.59 -25.65 24.76
C SER A 157 -10.08 -25.13 23.40
N ALA A 158 -10.13 -26.00 22.38
CA ALA A 158 -10.62 -25.61 21.07
C ALA A 158 -12.10 -25.15 21.11
N GLU A 159 -12.92 -25.77 21.95
CA GLU A 159 -14.32 -25.36 22.15
C GLU A 159 -14.38 -23.97 22.80
N ALA A 160 -13.64 -23.75 23.89
CA ALA A 160 -13.60 -22.48 24.60
C ALA A 160 -13.09 -21.34 23.71
N GLU A 161 -12.18 -21.63 22.78
CA GLU A 161 -11.67 -20.65 21.82
C GLU A 161 -12.78 -20.13 20.88
N SER A 162 -13.64 -21.03 20.40
CA SER A 162 -14.74 -20.71 19.49
C SER A 162 -15.88 -19.94 20.17
N GLU A 163 -16.09 -20.19 21.46
CA GLU A 163 -17.12 -19.52 22.28
C GLU A 163 -16.63 -18.16 22.84
N THR A 164 -15.32 -17.91 22.81
CA THR A 164 -14.75 -16.68 23.33
C THR A 164 -15.05 -15.51 22.39
N ALA A 165 -15.85 -14.55 22.86
CA ALA A 165 -16.08 -13.28 22.18
C ALA A 165 -14.84 -12.37 22.27
N TRP A 166 -13.80 -12.68 21.49
CA TRP A 166 -12.49 -12.00 21.50
C TRP A 166 -12.59 -10.49 21.29
N ASP A 167 -13.53 -10.02 20.46
CA ASP A 167 -13.75 -8.59 20.24
C ASP A 167 -14.27 -7.87 21.47
N THR A 168 -15.22 -8.49 22.17
CA THR A 168 -15.78 -7.94 23.41
C THR A 168 -14.74 -7.94 24.52
N LEU A 169 -13.93 -8.99 24.62
CA LEU A 169 -12.80 -9.06 25.53
C LEU A 169 -11.77 -7.95 25.21
N GLY A 170 -11.45 -7.76 23.93
CA GLY A 170 -10.52 -6.73 23.47
C GLY A 170 -11.02 -5.31 23.79
N ARG A 171 -12.31 -5.05 23.59
CA ARG A 171 -12.95 -3.78 23.98
C ARG A 171 -12.89 -3.55 25.49
N ALA A 172 -13.24 -4.55 26.30
CA ALA A 172 -13.18 -4.47 27.75
C ALA A 172 -11.75 -4.25 28.27
N MET A 173 -10.76 -4.89 27.64
CA MET A 173 -9.35 -4.66 27.97
C MET A 173 -8.91 -3.23 27.65
N ARG A 174 -9.30 -2.69 26.48
CA ARG A 174 -8.96 -1.30 26.10
C ARG A 174 -9.64 -0.25 26.98
N SER A 175 -10.81 -0.54 27.54
CA SER A 175 -11.48 0.38 28.48
C SER A 175 -10.82 0.45 29.85
N LEU A 176 -9.93 -0.48 30.20
CA LEU A 176 -9.19 -0.43 31.46
C LEU A 176 -8.06 0.62 31.40
N PRO A 177 -7.75 1.31 32.50
CA PRO A 177 -6.53 2.10 32.63
C PRO A 177 -5.26 1.27 32.35
N ALA A 178 -4.24 1.86 31.75
CA ALA A 178 -3.01 1.16 31.32
C ALA A 178 -2.27 0.40 32.45
N GLY A 179 -2.40 0.85 33.70
CA GLY A 179 -1.88 0.13 34.87
C GLY A 179 -2.61 -1.19 35.13
N LEU A 180 -3.93 -1.18 35.04
CA LEU A 180 -4.78 -2.36 35.24
C LEU A 180 -4.69 -3.35 34.08
N GLN A 181 -4.54 -2.86 32.84
CA GLN A 181 -4.27 -3.71 31.68
C GLN A 181 -2.98 -4.54 31.87
N ARG A 182 -1.91 -3.91 32.35
CA ARG A 182 -0.63 -4.60 32.61
C ARG A 182 -0.74 -5.59 33.76
N TRP A 183 -1.49 -5.21 34.80
CA TRP A 183 -1.66 -6.05 35.99
C TRP A 183 -2.50 -7.31 35.71
N SER A 184 -3.57 -7.20 34.92
CA SER A 184 -4.41 -8.35 34.54
C SER A 184 -3.66 -9.39 33.72
N ILE A 185 -2.71 -8.97 32.87
CA ILE A 185 -1.79 -9.86 32.14
C ILE A 185 -0.83 -10.57 33.12
N LYS A 186 -0.30 -9.85 34.12
CA LYS A 186 0.69 -10.37 35.08
C LYS A 186 0.10 -11.43 36.02
N LEU A 187 -1.14 -11.26 36.48
CA LEU A 187 -1.82 -12.22 37.35
C LEU A 187 -2.01 -13.61 36.72
N LYS A 188 -2.32 -13.66 35.42
CA LYS A 188 -2.49 -14.95 34.70
C LYS A 188 -1.19 -15.76 34.70
N ASN A 189 -0.04 -15.10 34.60
CA ASN A 189 1.27 -15.76 34.62
C ASN A 189 1.64 -16.32 36.00
N GLN A 190 1.21 -15.70 37.10
CA GLN A 190 1.48 -16.19 38.46
C GLN A 190 0.68 -17.45 38.81
N LYS A 191 -0.62 -17.53 38.46
CA LYS A 191 -1.43 -18.71 38.75
C LYS A 191 -0.98 -19.97 38.00
N SER A 192 -0.33 -19.83 36.85
CA SER A 192 0.23 -20.96 36.09
C SER A 192 1.47 -21.60 36.73
N LYS A 193 2.15 -20.90 37.64
CA LYS A 193 3.35 -21.40 38.34
C LYS A 193 3.02 -22.15 39.64
N THR A 194 1.80 -22.02 40.14
CA THR A 194 1.38 -22.62 41.43
C THR A 194 0.66 -23.97 41.27
N LYS A 195 0.53 -24.48 40.04
CA LYS A 195 0.10 -25.86 39.76
C LYS A 195 1.30 -26.64 39.19
N ARG A 196 2.22 -27.02 40.08
CA ARG A 196 3.19 -28.12 39.90
C ARG A 196 3.24 -28.88 41.20
#